data_AF-A0A928J8G8-F1
#
_entry.id   AF-A0A928J8G8-F1
#
_cell.length_a   1.000
_cell.length_b   1.000
_cell.length_c   1.000
_cell.angle_alpha   90.00
_cell.angle_beta   90.00
_cell.angle_gamma   90.00
#
_symmetry.space_group_name_H-M   'P 1'
#
loop_
_entity.id
_entity.type
_entity.pdbx_description
1 polymer ?
#
loop_
_entity_poly.entity_id
_entity_poly.type
_entity_poly.pdbx_seq_one_letter_code
_entity_poly.pdbx_strand_id
1 'polypeptide(L)'
;MADKYIESCRAAPREDGAKAKRQYRFPNLAGFCRYAKSGLSDLMGLRTSDPDEYDRLIAVFEDEALNADISPNLLSTYMKKRLLYVCDEESTQQIGEVKYCFEHDIYADGE
;
A
#
# COMPACT_ATOMS: atom_id res chain seq x y z
N MET A 1 -7.21 4.01 16.16
CA MET A 1 -7.10 2.52 16.07
C MET A 1 -5.99 2.11 15.11
N ALA A 2 -5.83 2.83 14.00
CA ALA A 2 -4.76 2.70 13.03
C ALA A 2 -3.36 2.74 13.67
N ASP A 3 -3.09 3.74 14.53
CA ASP A 3 -1.76 3.92 15.14
C ASP A 3 -1.32 2.71 15.97
N LYS A 4 -2.24 2.12 16.74
CA LYS A 4 -1.96 0.90 17.53
C LYS A 4 -1.64 -0.30 16.64
N TYR A 5 -2.27 -0.40 15.47
CA TYR A 5 -1.94 -1.44 14.51
C TYR A 5 -0.56 -1.21 13.89
N ILE A 6 -0.27 0.02 13.43
CA ILE A 6 1.02 0.40 12.85
C ILE A 6 2.14 0.16 13.86
N GLU A 7 1.92 0.54 15.11
CA GLU A 7 2.85 0.28 16.21
C GLU A 7 2.99 -1.23 16.46
N SER A 8 1.92 -2.03 16.40
CA SER A 8 1.99 -3.49 16.51
C SER A 8 2.78 -4.16 15.37
N CYS A 9 2.76 -3.58 14.17
CA CYS A 9 3.58 -4.03 13.03
C CYS A 9 5.06 -3.69 13.22
N ARG A 10 5.34 -2.62 13.96
CA ARG A 10 6.69 -2.17 14.35
C ARG A 10 7.19 -2.84 15.65
N ALA A 11 6.29 -3.36 16.48
CA ALA A 11 6.59 -3.94 17.78
C ALA A 11 7.14 -5.37 17.72
N ALA A 12 7.84 -5.73 18.80
CA ALA A 12 8.79 -6.83 18.98
C ALA A 12 8.29 -8.26 18.62
N PRO A 13 9.23 -9.19 18.33
CA PRO A 13 8.92 -10.57 17.97
C PRO A 13 8.14 -11.31 19.06
N ARG A 14 7.28 -12.23 18.61
CA ARG A 14 6.52 -13.17 19.43
C ARG A 14 7.50 -14.02 20.26
N GLU A 15 7.28 -14.15 21.57
CA GLU A 15 8.15 -14.89 22.51
C GLU A 15 8.15 -16.43 22.33
N ASP A 16 7.76 -16.92 21.15
CA ASP A 16 7.76 -18.36 20.88
C ASP A 16 9.14 -18.76 20.35
N GLY A 17 9.94 -19.31 21.26
CA GLY A 17 11.36 -19.58 21.09
C GLY A 17 11.75 -20.34 19.80
N ALA A 18 12.46 -19.64 18.91
CA ALA A 18 13.69 -20.07 18.25
C ALA A 18 14.06 -19.01 17.21
N LYS A 19 15.14 -18.25 17.47
CA LYS A 19 15.69 -17.21 16.57
C LYS A 19 14.70 -16.09 16.21
N ALA A 20 14.38 -15.27 17.21
CA ALA A 20 13.63 -14.03 17.06
C ALA A 20 14.41 -12.98 16.23
N LYS A 21 14.54 -13.19 14.92
CA LYS A 21 14.84 -12.09 13.99
C LYS A 21 13.67 -11.11 14.12
N ARG A 22 13.95 -9.82 14.36
CA ARG A 22 12.97 -8.74 14.28
C ARG A 22 12.35 -8.77 12.88
N GLN A 23 11.26 -9.50 12.71
CA GLN A 23 10.59 -9.62 11.44
C GLN A 23 9.58 -8.48 11.40
N TYR A 24 10.07 -7.32 10.97
CA TYR A 24 9.23 -6.19 10.62
C TYR A 24 8.03 -6.70 9.81
N ARG A 25 6.82 -6.49 10.32
CA ARG A 25 5.62 -7.02 9.68
C ARG A 25 5.03 -5.92 8.81
N PHE A 26 5.27 -6.04 7.51
CA PHE A 26 4.70 -5.19 6.46
C PHE A 26 3.23 -4.83 6.74
N PRO A 27 2.93 -3.56 7.10
CA PRO A 27 1.57 -3.10 7.32
C PRO A 27 0.78 -3.17 6.01
N ASN A 28 -0.27 -3.98 6.01
CA ASN A 28 -1.19 -4.05 4.87
C ASN A 28 -2.63 -4.22 5.30
N LEU A 29 -3.53 -4.07 4.34
CA LEU A 29 -4.97 -4.16 4.54
C LEU A 29 -5.39 -5.50 5.17
N ALA A 30 -4.81 -6.62 4.72
CA ALA A 30 -5.12 -7.94 5.28
C ALA A 30 -4.63 -8.12 6.74
N GLY A 31 -3.52 -7.49 7.09
CA GLY A 31 -3.00 -7.47 8.46
C GLY A 31 -3.88 -6.62 9.37
N PHE A 32 -4.35 -5.47 8.89
CA PHE A 32 -5.23 -4.59 9.64
C PHE A 32 -6.57 -5.25 9.92
N CYS A 33 -7.21 -5.85 8.91
CA CYS A 33 -8.46 -6.61 9.10
C CYS A 33 -8.29 -7.74 10.14
N ARG A 34 -7.16 -8.47 10.10
CA ARG A 34 -6.87 -9.50 11.12
C ARG A 34 -6.68 -8.91 12.51
N TYR A 35 -5.99 -7.78 12.64
CA TYR A 35 -5.76 -7.10 13.91
C TYR A 35 -7.06 -6.57 14.51
N ALA A 36 -7.87 -5.91 13.68
CA ALA A 36 -9.17 -5.34 14.05
C ALA A 36 -10.25 -6.41 14.27
N LYS A 37 -9.98 -7.68 13.94
CA LYS A 37 -10.96 -8.78 13.88
C LYS A 37 -12.17 -8.40 13.01
N SER A 38 -11.90 -7.66 11.94
CA SER A 38 -12.90 -7.04 11.08
C SER A 38 -12.74 -7.50 9.63
N GLY A 39 -13.79 -7.31 8.84
CA GLY A 39 -13.79 -7.57 7.41
C GLY A 39 -13.45 -6.33 6.58
N LEU A 40 -13.31 -6.51 5.26
CA LEU A 40 -13.19 -5.41 4.32
C LEU A 40 -14.41 -4.47 4.39
N SER A 41 -15.60 -5.00 4.65
CA SER A 41 -16.83 -4.22 4.81
C SER A 41 -16.74 -3.22 5.97
N ASP A 42 -16.08 -3.60 7.06
CA ASP A 42 -15.92 -2.73 8.24
C ASP A 42 -14.90 -1.62 7.98
N LEU A 43 -13.86 -1.91 7.19
CA LEU A 43 -12.91 -0.90 6.70
C LEU A 43 -13.59 0.10 5.74
N MET A 44 -14.52 -0.37 4.91
CA MET A 44 -15.36 0.53 4.10
C MET A 44 -16.34 1.33 4.97
N GLY A 45 -16.79 0.76 6.08
CA GLY A 45 -17.51 1.48 7.12
C GLY A 45 -16.67 2.62 7.71
N LEU A 46 -15.38 2.36 7.98
CA LEU A 46 -14.44 3.37 8.47
C LEU A 46 -14.32 4.54 7.50
N ARG A 47 -14.25 4.29 6.19
CA ARG A 47 -14.26 5.35 5.16
C ARG A 47 -15.45 6.30 5.29
N THR A 48 -16.60 5.80 5.73
CA THR A 48 -17.82 6.61 5.88
C THR A 48 -17.88 7.30 7.24
N SER A 49 -17.45 6.61 8.31
CA SER A 49 -17.55 7.11 9.69
C SER A 49 -16.41 8.04 10.09
N ASP A 50 -15.21 7.80 9.57
CA ASP A 50 -13.99 8.56 9.86
C ASP A 50 -13.06 8.53 8.62
N PRO A 51 -13.33 9.39 7.62
CA PRO A 51 -12.55 9.43 6.38
C PRO A 51 -11.09 9.82 6.62
N ASP A 52 -10.80 10.69 7.59
CA ASP A 52 -9.44 11.15 7.87
C ASP A 52 -8.56 10.03 8.46
N GLU A 53 -9.12 9.15 9.31
CA GLU A 53 -8.40 7.97 9.79
C GLU A 53 -8.27 6.90 8.69
N TYR A 54 -9.27 6.75 7.83
CA TYR A 54 -9.19 5.88 6.66
C TYR A 54 -8.07 6.30 5.70
N ASP A 55 -8.03 7.58 5.31
CA ASP A 55 -7.04 8.09 4.36
C ASP A 55 -5.62 7.97 4.90
N ARG A 56 -5.41 8.27 6.18
CA ARG A 56 -4.11 8.05 6.84
C ARG A 56 -3.67 6.59 6.82
N LEU A 57 -4.59 5.67 7.07
CA LEU A 57 -4.31 4.23 7.06
C LEU A 57 -3.92 3.75 5.65
N ILE A 58 -4.64 4.21 4.62
CA ILE A 58 -4.35 3.89 3.22
C ILE A 58 -2.98 4.45 2.80
N ALA A 59 -2.67 5.70 3.16
CA ALA A 59 -1.37 6.31 2.87
C ALA A 59 -0.20 5.50 3.45
N VAL A 60 -0.36 4.96 4.67
CA VAL A 60 0.65 4.07 5.26
C VAL A 60 0.77 2.75 4.50
N PHE A 61 -0.35 2.12 4.10
CA PHE A 61 -0.28 0.87 3.32
C PHE A 61 0.33 1.07 1.95
N GLU A 62 0.12 2.24 1.37
CA GLU A 62 0.70 2.63 0.10
C GLU A 62 2.21 2.80 0.20
N ASP A 63 2.68 3.64 1.13
CA ASP A 63 4.11 3.90 1.33
C ASP A 63 4.88 2.61 1.60
N GLU A 64 4.34 1.76 2.48
CA GLU A 64 4.94 0.46 2.77
C GLU A 64 5.00 -0.40 1.50
N ALA A 65 3.91 -0.49 0.73
CA ALA A 65 3.85 -1.32 -0.47
C ALA A 65 4.81 -0.83 -1.56
N LEU A 66 4.98 0.48 -1.72
CA LEU A 66 5.96 1.08 -2.64
C LEU A 66 7.40 0.77 -2.22
N ASN A 67 7.67 0.67 -0.91
CA ASN A 67 8.97 0.34 -0.36
C ASN A 67 9.20 -1.18 -0.18
N ALA A 68 8.23 -2.02 -0.53
CA ALA A 68 8.36 -3.47 -0.44
C ALA A 68 9.10 -4.03 -1.66
N ASP A 69 9.99 -5.00 -1.41
CA ASP A 69 10.68 -5.76 -2.47
C ASP A 69 9.73 -6.79 -3.12
N ILE A 70 8.71 -6.28 -3.82
CA ILE A 70 7.70 -7.07 -4.53
C ILE A 70 7.69 -6.72 -6.01
N SER A 71 7.22 -7.66 -6.85
CA SER A 71 7.18 -7.41 -8.29
C SER A 71 6.24 -6.25 -8.64
N PRO A 72 6.59 -5.40 -9.63
CA PRO A 72 5.74 -4.28 -10.04
C PRO A 72 4.31 -4.68 -10.43
N ASN A 73 4.13 -5.87 -11.00
CA ASN A 73 2.82 -6.41 -11.36
C ASN A 73 1.97 -6.73 -10.12
N LEU A 74 2.59 -7.27 -9.07
CA LEU A 74 1.90 -7.58 -7.82
C LEU A 74 1.55 -6.30 -7.06
N LEU A 75 2.46 -5.33 -7.03
CA LEU A 75 2.24 -3.99 -6.49
C LEU A 75 1.08 -3.29 -7.20
N SER A 76 1.10 -3.23 -8.53
CA SER A 76 0.03 -2.63 -9.34
C SER A 76 -1.32 -3.29 -9.08
N THR A 77 -1.34 -4.63 -8.99
CA THR A 77 -2.56 -5.39 -8.65
C THR A 77 -3.07 -5.06 -7.26
N TYR A 78 -2.18 -4.95 -6.28
CA TYR A 78 -2.52 -4.59 -4.90
C TYR A 78 -3.09 -3.17 -4.81
N MET A 79 -2.43 -2.19 -5.40
CA MET A 79 -2.89 -0.79 -5.43
C MET A 79 -4.30 -0.68 -6.03
N LYS A 80 -4.51 -1.26 -7.22
CA LYS A 80 -5.80 -1.21 -7.93
C LYS A 80 -6.91 -1.98 -7.21
N LYS A 81 -6.67 -3.23 -6.83
CA LYS A 81 -7.73 -4.13 -6.33
C LYS A 81 -7.95 -4.08 -4.82
N ARG A 82 -7.02 -3.51 -4.05
CA ARG A 82 -7.10 -3.51 -2.58
C ARG A 82 -7.09 -2.12 -1.98
N LEU A 83 -6.31 -1.18 -2.53
CA LEU A 83 -6.32 0.22 -2.08
C LEU A 83 -7.28 1.09 -2.90
N LEU A 84 -8.00 0.50 -3.86
CA LEU A 84 -9.00 1.17 -4.69
C LEU A 84 -8.44 2.38 -5.43
N TYR A 85 -7.15 2.35 -5.80
CA TYR A 85 -6.61 3.25 -6.81
C TYR A 85 -7.43 3.03 -8.08
N VAL A 86 -8.23 4.04 -8.40
CA VAL A 86 -9.27 4.03 -9.42
C VAL A 86 -8.74 3.40 -10.72
N CYS A 87 -9.33 2.27 -11.10
CA CYS A 87 -9.42 1.85 -12.50
C CYS A 87 -10.89 2.03 -12.89
N ASP A 88 -11.37 3.26 -12.86
CA ASP A 88 -12.55 3.59 -13.66
C ASP A 88 -12.07 3.49 -15.11
N GLU A 89 -12.72 2.67 -15.92
CA GLU A 89 -12.42 2.62 -17.35
C GLU A 89 -12.52 4.03 -17.97
N GLU A 90 -13.37 4.91 -17.40
CA GLU A 90 -13.47 6.34 -17.73
C GLU A 90 -12.26 7.19 -17.27
N SER A 91 -11.63 6.88 -16.13
CA SER A 91 -10.39 7.56 -15.71
C SER A 91 -9.21 7.21 -16.60
N THR A 92 -9.20 6.02 -17.20
CA THR A 92 -8.22 5.63 -18.24
C THR A 92 -8.39 6.37 -19.56
N GLN A 93 -9.56 6.98 -19.81
CA GLN A 93 -9.77 7.87 -20.96
C GLN A 93 -9.39 9.33 -20.68
N GLN A 94 -9.23 9.74 -19.42
CA GLN A 94 -8.81 11.10 -19.04
C GLN A 94 -7.38 11.20 -18.50
N ILE A 95 -6.76 10.10 -18.09
CA ILE A 95 -5.30 10.02 -18.05
C ILE A 95 -4.89 9.87 -19.51
N GLY A 96 -4.79 11.01 -20.20
CA GLY A 96 -4.23 11.08 -21.54
C GLY A 96 -3.03 10.16 -21.59
N GLU A 97 -3.06 9.23 -22.56
CA GLU A 97 -1.99 8.33 -22.96
C GLU A 97 -0.69 8.70 -22.26
N VAL A 98 -0.30 7.96 -21.21
CA VAL A 98 0.99 8.20 -20.54
C VAL A 98 2.04 7.90 -21.59
N LYS A 99 2.36 8.94 -22.36
CA LYS A 99 3.36 8.95 -23.40
C LYS A 99 4.66 8.97 -22.64
N TYR A 100 5.25 7.80 -22.47
CA TYR A 100 6.64 7.70 -22.06
C TYR A 100 7.49 8.28 -23.20
N CYS A 101 7.68 9.59 -23.20
CA CYS A 101 8.71 10.24 -23.99
C CYS A 101 10.05 9.97 -23.28
N PHE A 102 10.59 8.76 -23.44
CA PHE A 102 12.02 8.56 -23.27
C PHE A 102 12.71 9.13 -24.52
N GLU A 103 12.78 10.45 -24.61
CA GLU A 103 13.84 11.09 -25.39
C GLU A 103 15.11 11.01 -24.56
N HIS A 104 15.69 9.81 -24.46
CA HIS A 104 17.12 9.73 -24.22
C HIS A 104 17.79 10.14 -25.51
N ASP A 105 18.23 11.40 -25.56
CA ASP A 105 19.13 11.88 -26.59
C ASP A 105 20.48 11.16 -26.42
N ILE A 106 20.58 9.96 -26.99
CA ILE A 106 21.78 9.11 -26.99
C ILE A 106 22.94 9.71 -27.78
N TYR A 107 22.78 10.93 -28.35
CA TYR A 107 23.81 11.62 -29.12
C TYR A 107 24.29 12.94 -28.49
N ALA A 108 23.80 13.33 -27.30
CA ALA A 108 24.20 14.57 -26.64
C ALA A 108 25.15 14.40 -25.43
N ASP A 109 25.73 13.21 -25.25
CA ASP A 109 26.88 13.03 -24.35
C ASP A 109 28.18 13.27 -25.13
N GLY A 110 28.59 14.54 -25.22
CA GLY A 110 29.97 14.91 -25.57
C GLY A 110 30.12 16.15 -26.44
N GLU A 111 30.12 17.33 -25.81
CA GLU A 111 31.13 18.34 -26.12
C GLU A 111 32.24 18.29 -25.06
#